data_AF-A0A3C0R7Q0-F1
#
_entry.id   AF-A0A3C0R7Q0-F1
#
_cell.length_a   1.000
_cell.length_b   1.000
_cell.length_c   1.000
_cell.angle_alpha   90.00
_cell.angle_beta   90.00
_cell.angle_gamma   90.00
#
_symmetry.space_group_name_H-M   'P 1'
#
loop_
_entity.id
_entity.type
_entity.pdbx_description
1 polymer ?
#
loop_
_entity_poly.entity_id
_entity_poly.type
_entity_poly.pdbx_seq_one_letter_code
_entity_poly.pdbx_strand_id
1 'polypeptide(L)'
;YHQFKIKKVAAYSDADVERLMNDAGVIRNRLKILAAIENAKTILTLQKSHGSFRNWLDAHHPLTKQDWVKLFRKTFRFTGGEIVNEFLMSAGYLPGAHEETCPIYKKVLKQEPAWNKASKK
;
A
#
# COMPACT_ATOMS: atom_id res chain seq x y z
N TYR A 1 -5.61 6.85 13.81
CA TYR A 1 -5.08 5.47 13.60
C TYR A 1 -3.77 5.15 14.33
N HIS A 2 -3.47 5.69 15.53
CA HIS A 2 -2.25 5.30 16.28
C HIS A 2 -0.95 5.28 15.43
N GLN A 3 -0.75 6.30 14.57
CA GLN A 3 0.39 6.39 13.63
C GLN A 3 0.57 5.15 12.72
N PHE A 4 -0.54 4.50 12.35
CA PHE A 4 -0.55 3.30 11.49
C PHE A 4 0.24 2.10 12.05
N LYS A 5 0.40 2.01 13.39
CA LYS A 5 0.96 0.82 14.04
C LYS A 5 0.07 -0.39 13.75
N ILE A 6 0.50 -1.25 12.83
CA ILE A 6 -0.30 -2.33 12.22
C ILE A 6 -1.00 -3.19 13.29
N LYS A 7 -0.25 -3.69 14.29
CA LYS A 7 -0.82 -4.50 15.39
C LYS A 7 -1.92 -3.77 16.16
N LYS A 8 -1.78 -2.46 16.39
CA LYS A 8 -2.80 -1.67 17.10
C LYS A 8 -4.04 -1.50 16.22
N VAL A 9 -3.87 -1.11 14.96
CA VAL A 9 -4.99 -0.90 14.03
C VAL A 9 -5.77 -2.19 13.77
N ALA A 10 -5.07 -3.33 13.61
CA ALA A 10 -5.69 -4.64 13.43
C ALA A 10 -6.54 -5.09 14.63
N ALA A 11 -6.25 -4.58 15.83
CA ALA A 11 -6.93 -4.90 17.08
C ALA A 11 -8.05 -3.90 17.45
N TYR A 12 -8.38 -2.95 16.56
CA TYR A 12 -9.46 -1.98 16.81
C TYR A 12 -10.80 -2.69 16.98
N SER A 13 -11.56 -2.20 17.96
CA SER A 13 -12.91 -2.65 18.29
C SER A 13 -13.97 -1.76 17.65
N ASP A 14 -15.25 -2.10 17.82
CA ASP A 14 -16.35 -1.23 17.40
C ASP A 14 -16.29 0.14 18.10
N ALA A 15 -15.83 0.19 19.36
CA ALA A 15 -15.61 1.45 20.07
C ALA A 15 -14.55 2.32 19.37
N ASP A 16 -13.51 1.73 18.78
CA ASP A 16 -12.53 2.47 17.98
C ASP A 16 -13.10 2.97 16.66
N VAL A 17 -13.99 2.20 16.04
CA VAL A 17 -14.70 2.62 14.82
C VAL A 17 -15.57 3.82 15.12
N GLU A 18 -16.38 3.78 16.19
CA GLU A 18 -17.23 4.90 16.60
C GLU A 18 -16.41 6.12 17.03
N ARG A 19 -15.30 5.92 17.73
CA ARG A 19 -14.35 7.01 18.03
C ARG A 19 -13.84 7.67 16.74
N LEU A 20 -13.46 6.90 15.72
CA LEU A 20 -12.99 7.43 14.44
C LEU A 20 -14.12 8.07 13.61
N MET A 21 -15.34 7.58 13.72
CA MET A 21 -16.51 8.21 13.07
C MET A 21 -16.83 9.60 13.64
N ASN A 22 -16.38 9.89 14.86
CA ASN A 22 -16.51 11.19 15.51
C ASN A 22 -15.24 12.06 15.43
N ASP A 23 -14.16 11.55 14.84
CA ASP A 23 -12.89 12.25 14.70
C ASP A 23 -12.88 13.11 13.43
N ALA A 24 -12.80 14.44 13.59
CA ALA A 24 -12.74 15.38 12.47
C ALA A 24 -11.41 15.36 11.71
N GLY A 25 -10.36 14.74 12.28
CA GLY A 25 -9.06 14.56 11.63
C GLY A 25 -9.02 13.42 10.61
N VAL A 26 -10.13 12.68 10.42
CA VAL A 26 -10.22 11.60 9.44
C VAL A 26 -11.44 11.75 8.54
N ILE A 27 -11.39 11.09 7.38
CA ILE A 27 -12.58 10.95 6.53
C ILE A 27 -13.56 10.01 7.27
N ARG A 28 -14.67 10.57 7.74
CA ARG A 28 -15.74 9.89 8.49
C ARG A 28 -16.60 8.99 7.61
N ASN A 29 -15.97 7.96 7.05
CA ASN A 29 -16.62 6.93 6.26
C ASN A 29 -16.38 5.56 6.90
N ARG A 30 -17.46 4.95 7.40
CA ARG A 30 -17.40 3.69 8.14
C ARG A 30 -16.76 2.56 7.35
N LEU A 31 -17.08 2.43 6.05
CA LEU A 31 -16.51 1.39 5.21
C LEU A 31 -15.00 1.56 4.99
N LYS A 32 -14.51 2.79 4.84
CA LYS A 32 -13.07 3.08 4.73
C LYS A 32 -12.33 2.78 6.04
N ILE A 33 -12.93 3.08 7.19
CA ILE A 33 -12.36 2.76 8.51
C ILE A 33 -12.25 1.24 8.69
N LEU A 34 -13.34 0.51 8.42
CA LEU A 34 -13.35 -0.95 8.49
C LEU A 34 -12.34 -1.56 7.52
N ALA A 35 -12.23 -1.03 6.30
CA ALA A 35 -11.23 -1.49 5.34
C ALA A 35 -9.79 -1.30 5.84
N ALA A 36 -9.47 -0.19 6.52
CA ALA A 36 -8.15 0.01 7.10
C ALA A 36 -7.82 -1.01 8.20
N ILE A 37 -8.81 -1.37 9.03
CA ILE A 37 -8.68 -2.39 10.07
C ILE A 37 -8.45 -3.77 9.45
N GLU A 38 -9.27 -4.16 8.47
CA GLU A 38 -9.13 -5.44 7.77
C GLU A 38 -7.80 -5.54 7.00
N ASN A 39 -7.39 -4.47 6.33
CA ASN A 39 -6.10 -4.44 5.63
C ASN A 39 -4.93 -4.58 6.62
N ALA A 40 -5.01 -3.98 7.82
CA ALA A 40 -4.00 -4.17 8.86
C ALA A 40 -3.91 -5.63 9.32
N LYS A 41 -5.06 -6.31 9.50
CA LYS A 41 -5.11 -7.76 9.81
C LYS A 41 -4.47 -8.58 8.69
N THR A 42 -4.80 -8.30 7.43
CA THR A 42 -4.18 -8.96 6.27
C THR A 42 -2.67 -8.77 6.28
N ILE A 43 -2.16 -7.56 6.51
CA ILE A 43 -0.71 -7.31 6.58
C ILE A 43 -0.05 -8.14 7.68
N LEU A 44 -0.67 -8.29 8.86
CA LEU A 44 -0.12 -9.18 9.90
C LEU A 44 -0.02 -10.63 9.43
N THR A 45 -0.98 -11.11 8.65
CA THR A 45 -0.93 -12.46 8.05
C THR A 45 0.19 -12.56 7.02
N LEU A 46 0.36 -11.55 6.16
CA LEU A 46 1.46 -11.52 5.19
C LEU A 46 2.83 -11.47 5.86
N GLN A 47 2.96 -10.77 6.98
CA GLN A 47 4.20 -10.73 7.78
C GLN A 47 4.58 -12.12 8.30
N LYS A 48 3.61 -13.00 8.61
CA LYS A 48 3.91 -14.38 9.04
C LYS A 48 4.51 -15.22 7.92
N SER A 49 4.05 -15.05 6.67
CA SER A 49 4.47 -15.88 5.54
C SER A 49 5.68 -15.31 4.78
N HIS A 50 5.81 -13.99 4.68
CA HIS A 50 6.85 -13.32 3.88
C HIS A 50 7.84 -12.53 4.75
N GLY A 51 7.66 -12.51 6.08
CA GLY A 51 8.46 -11.72 7.03
C GLY A 51 8.08 -10.24 7.07
N SER A 52 7.71 -9.63 5.94
CA SER A 52 7.25 -8.24 5.89
C SER A 52 6.31 -7.98 4.71
N PHE A 53 5.55 -6.87 4.76
CA PHE A 53 4.74 -6.45 3.61
C PHE A 53 5.61 -6.06 2.41
N ARG A 54 6.78 -5.44 2.64
CA ARG A 54 7.74 -5.14 1.58
C ARG A 54 8.23 -6.42 0.90
N ASN A 55 8.62 -7.44 1.68
CA ASN A 55 9.07 -8.72 1.13
C ASN A 55 7.96 -9.40 0.32
N TRP A 56 6.70 -9.23 0.74
CA TRP A 56 5.56 -9.71 -0.05
C TRP A 56 5.44 -8.97 -1.39
N LEU A 57 5.65 -7.65 -1.44
CA LEU A 57 5.71 -6.90 -2.69
C LEU A 57 6.89 -7.36 -3.56
N ASP A 58 8.08 -7.47 -2.97
CA ASP A 58 9.30 -7.92 -3.65
C ASP A 58 9.16 -9.32 -4.26
N ALA A 59 8.48 -10.24 -3.55
CA ALA A 59 8.25 -11.61 -4.01
C ALA A 59 7.33 -11.71 -5.23
N HIS A 60 6.47 -10.70 -5.45
CA HIS A 60 5.59 -10.65 -6.62
C HIS A 60 6.19 -9.79 -7.74
N HIS A 61 7.09 -8.85 -7.45
CA HIS A 61 7.67 -7.99 -8.47
C HIS A 61 8.65 -8.78 -9.38
N PRO A 62 8.61 -8.61 -10.72
CA PRO A 62 7.75 -7.70 -11.47
C PRO A 62 6.40 -8.31 -11.87
N LEU A 63 5.33 -7.53 -11.72
CA LEU A 63 4.02 -7.79 -12.32
C LEU A 63 3.60 -6.61 -13.20
N THR A 64 2.73 -6.90 -14.17
CA THR A 64 2.02 -5.85 -14.91
C THR A 64 1.07 -5.08 -13.98
N LYS A 65 0.71 -3.83 -14.32
CA LYS A 65 -0.31 -3.05 -13.56
C LYS A 65 -1.61 -3.85 -13.42
N GLN A 66 -2.03 -4.55 -14.47
CA GLN A 66 -3.27 -5.34 -14.44
C GLN A 66 -3.19 -6.49 -13.43
N ASP A 67 -2.07 -7.20 -13.38
CA ASP A 67 -1.91 -8.33 -12.46
C ASP A 67 -1.70 -7.88 -11.01
N TRP A 68 -1.02 -6.75 -10.81
CA TRP A 68 -0.99 -6.08 -9.51
C TRP A 68 -2.40 -5.73 -9.01
N VAL A 69 -3.25 -5.16 -9.87
CA VAL A 69 -4.63 -4.82 -9.51
C VAL A 69 -5.43 -6.06 -9.15
N LYS A 70 -5.32 -7.16 -9.91
CA LYS A 70 -5.97 -8.44 -9.58
C LYS A 70 -5.51 -8.95 -8.21
N LEU A 71 -4.20 -8.95 -7.97
CA LEU A 71 -3.61 -9.42 -6.72
C LEU A 71 -4.08 -8.58 -5.52
N PHE A 72 -4.02 -7.26 -5.61
CA PHE A 72 -4.45 -6.38 -4.53
C PHE A 72 -5.95 -6.49 -4.26
N ARG A 73 -6.81 -6.58 -5.29
CA ARG A 73 -8.26 -6.75 -5.10
C ARG A 73 -8.61 -8.08 -4.43
N LYS A 74 -7.81 -9.13 -4.64
CA LYS A 74 -7.97 -10.43 -3.96
C LYS A 74 -7.53 -10.36 -2.50
N THR A 75 -6.47 -9.60 -2.22
CA THR A 75 -5.81 -9.58 -0.90
C THR A 75 -6.37 -8.53 0.05
N PHE A 76 -6.74 -7.35 -0.46
CA PHE A 76 -7.07 -6.17 0.33
C PHE A 76 -8.47 -5.61 0.00
N ARG A 77 -8.96 -4.73 0.88
CA ARG A 77 -10.20 -3.98 0.73
C ARG A 77 -9.89 -2.55 0.28
N PHE A 78 -10.78 -1.98 -0.54
CA PHE A 78 -10.66 -0.62 -1.06
C PHE A 78 -9.40 -0.37 -1.91
N THR A 79 -8.95 -1.38 -2.64
CA THR A 79 -7.76 -1.31 -3.53
C THR A 79 -8.18 -1.44 -4.99
N GLY A 80 -8.87 -0.41 -5.51
CA GLY A 80 -9.24 -0.31 -6.92
C GLY A 80 -8.04 -0.02 -7.84
N GLY A 81 -8.28 -0.02 -9.16
CA GLY A 81 -7.23 0.13 -10.18
C GLY A 81 -6.29 1.32 -9.94
N GLU A 82 -6.87 2.51 -9.77
CA GLU A 82 -6.10 3.73 -9.53
C GLU A 82 -5.43 3.74 -8.16
N ILE A 83 -6.08 3.23 -7.11
CA ILE A 83 -5.46 3.17 -5.78
C ILE A 83 -4.21 2.28 -5.80
N VAL A 84 -4.26 1.15 -6.50
CA VAL A 84 -3.12 0.25 -6.67
C VAL A 84 -2.02 0.91 -7.51
N ASN A 85 -2.40 1.61 -8.58
CA ASN A 85 -1.47 2.38 -9.40
C ASN A 85 -0.69 3.39 -8.56
N GLU A 86 -1.43 4.28 -7.89
CA GLU A 86 -0.85 5.36 -7.08
C GLU A 86 0.01 4.82 -5.95
N PHE A 87 -0.44 3.75 -5.28
CA PHE A 87 0.35 3.11 -4.23
C PHE A 87 1.67 2.55 -4.76
N LEU A 88 1.64 1.74 -5.82
CA LEU A 88 2.84 1.08 -6.33
C LEU A 88 3.79 2.06 -7.02
N MET A 89 3.26 3.10 -7.66
CA MET A 89 4.04 4.20 -8.21
C MET A 89 4.75 4.98 -7.09
N SER A 90 4.01 5.35 -6.04
CA SER A 90 4.58 6.04 -4.87
C SER A 90 5.60 5.19 -4.10
N ALA A 91 5.39 3.87 -4.07
CA ALA A 91 6.29 2.91 -3.43
C ALA A 91 7.48 2.50 -4.31
N GLY A 92 7.57 2.98 -5.56
CA GLY A 92 8.68 2.72 -6.46
C GLY A 92 8.66 1.34 -7.15
N TYR A 93 7.53 0.64 -7.16
CA TYR A 93 7.35 -0.62 -7.89
C TYR A 93 6.84 -0.42 -9.33
N LEU A 94 6.11 0.67 -9.58
CA LEU A 94 5.72 1.10 -10.93
C LEU A 94 6.38 2.44 -11.28
N PRO A 95 6.73 2.67 -12.56
CA PRO A 95 7.20 3.98 -13.01
C PRO A 95 6.03 5.00 -13.06
N GLY A 96 6.35 6.28 -13.27
CA GLY A 96 5.36 7.33 -13.54
C GLY A 96 5.31 8.46 -12.51
N ALA A 97 5.95 8.32 -11.35
CA ALA A 97 5.97 9.38 -10.34
C ALA A 97 6.74 10.63 -10.81
N HIS A 98 7.77 10.43 -11.65
CA HIS A 98 8.62 11.47 -12.18
C HIS A 98 9.01 11.15 -13.63
N GLU A 99 8.83 12.12 -14.51
CA GLU A 99 9.35 12.08 -15.88
C GLU A 99 10.86 12.35 -15.90
N GLU A 100 11.54 11.96 -16.99
CA GLU A 100 13.01 12.08 -17.11
C GLU A 100 13.53 13.52 -16.99
N THR A 101 12.71 14.49 -17.40
CA THR A 101 13.00 15.92 -17.35
C THR A 101 12.80 16.52 -15.95
N CYS A 102 12.23 15.75 -15.00
CA CYS A 102 12.01 16.23 -13.64
C CYS A 102 13.34 16.57 -12.94
N PRO A 103 13.47 17.73 -12.27
CA PRO A 103 14.73 18.13 -11.61
C PRO A 103 15.26 17.13 -10.58
N ILE A 104 14.40 16.28 -10.01
CA ILE A 104 14.80 15.25 -9.04
C ILE A 104 14.95 13.85 -9.65
N TYR A 105 14.70 13.66 -10.95
CA TYR A 105 14.72 12.34 -11.59
C TYR A 105 16.03 11.58 -11.36
N LYS A 106 17.17 12.26 -11.53
CA LYS A 106 18.50 11.68 -11.23
C LYS A 106 18.66 11.26 -9.76
N LYS A 107 18.03 11.99 -8.82
CA LYS A 107 18.04 11.62 -7.38
C LYS A 107 17.17 10.40 -7.14
N VAL A 108 16.03 10.29 -7.81
CA VAL A 108 15.13 9.12 -7.75
C VAL A 108 15.85 7.87 -8.27
N LEU A 109 16.52 7.95 -9.43
CA LEU A 109 17.27 6.82 -9.98
C LEU A 109 18.36 6.31 -9.02
N LYS A 110 19.01 7.21 -8.26
CA LYS A 110 20.01 6.85 -7.24
C LYS A 110 19.42 6.09 -6.04
N GLN A 111 18.11 6.19 -5.79
CA GLN A 111 17.42 5.38 -4.77
C GLN A 111 17.12 3.96 -5.25
N GLU A 112 17.48 3.64 -6.50
CA GLU A 112 17.28 2.33 -7.12
C GLU A 112 15.85 1.76 -6.98
N PRO A 113 14.82 2.48 -7.45
CA PRO A 113 13.45 2.00 -7.36
C PRO A 113 13.28 0.66 -8.09
N ALA A 114 12.37 -0.18 -7.58
CA ALA A 114 12.17 -1.55 -8.07
C ALA A 114 11.79 -1.60 -9.56
N TRP A 115 11.02 -0.62 -10.06
CA TRP A 115 10.71 -0.53 -11.50
C TRP A 115 11.96 -0.36 -12.37
N ASN A 116 12.98 0.37 -11.91
CA ASN A 116 14.22 0.62 -12.65
C ASN A 116 15.17 -0.59 -12.62
N LYS A 117 15.06 -1.44 -11.60
CA LYS A 117 15.82 -2.71 -11.55
C LYS A 117 15.25 -3.72 -12.55
N ALA A 118 13.92 -3.77 -12.66
CA ALA A 118 13.24 -4.68 -13.58
C ALA A 118 13.48 -4.32 -15.06
N SER A 119 13.61 -3.03 -15.40
CA SER A 119 13.86 -2.58 -16.78
C SER A 119 15.30 -2.78 -17.27
N LYS A 120 16.22 -3.17 -16.37
CA LYS A 120 17.64 -3.42 -16.69
C LYS A 120 17.98 -4.91 -16.89
N LYS A 121 17.01 -5.80 -16.74
CA LYS A 121 17.10 -7.22 -17.10
C LYS A 121 16.49 -7.43 -18.47
#